data_AF-A0A257KVF0-F1
#
_entry.id   AF-A0A257KVF0-F1
#
_cell.length_a   1.000
_cell.length_b   1.000
_cell.length_c   1.000
_cell.angle_alpha   90.00
_cell.angle_beta   90.00
_cell.angle_gamma   90.00
#
_symmetry.space_group_name_H-M   'P 1'
#
loop_
_entity.id
_entity.type
_entity.pdbx_description
1 polymer ?
#
loop_
_entity_poly.entity_id
_entity_poly.type
_entity_poly.pdbx_seq_one_letter_code
_entity_poly.pdbx_strand_id
1 'polypeptide(L)'
;MQQLYVPWVISAAGLAVLFTLALQALVRHLRRPPPGPPPLPVEWDLSPRPVFTADERRVYRQLREALPHHIVLAKLPLVRFCQPNDAKAVRFWFELLGASHVTFAVCSANGRVLAAIDLSYDRGGPPSRSTRIKQSVLAA
;
A
#
# COMPACT_ATOMS: atom_id res chain seq x y z
N MET A 1 22.22 18.04 68.01
CA MET A 1 21.74 16.73 67.49
C MET A 1 20.83 16.91 66.25
N GLN A 2 21.27 17.64 65.20
CA GLN A 2 20.43 17.92 64.00
C GLN A 2 21.12 17.62 62.66
N GLN A 3 22.39 17.22 62.63
CA GLN A 3 23.15 17.06 61.38
C GLN A 3 23.07 15.66 60.73
N LEU A 4 22.44 14.66 61.36
CA LEU A 4 22.47 13.27 60.87
C LEU A 4 21.40 12.92 59.81
N TYR A 5 20.39 13.78 59.60
CA TYR A 5 19.26 13.49 58.69
C TYR A 5 19.40 14.08 57.27
N VAL A 6 20.42 14.89 57.02
CA VAL A 6 20.60 15.58 55.72
C VAL A 6 21.07 14.66 54.56
N PRO A 7 21.95 13.65 54.75
CA PRO A 7 22.56 12.95 53.60
C PRO A 7 21.62 11.98 52.87
N TRP A 8 20.67 11.34 53.56
CA TRP A 8 19.75 10.39 52.90
C TRP A 8 18.67 11.11 52.08
N VAL A 9 18.25 12.31 52.50
CA VAL A 9 17.29 13.14 51.78
C VAL A 9 17.90 13.63 50.46
N ILE A 10 19.17 14.02 50.47
CA ILE A 10 19.90 14.45 49.26
C ILE A 10 20.03 13.27 48.29
N SER A 11 20.38 12.08 48.76
CA SER A 11 20.47 10.87 47.92
C SER A 11 19.12 10.45 47.35
N ALA A 12 18.04 10.50 48.14
CA ALA A 12 16.69 10.18 47.69
C ALA A 12 16.18 11.18 46.65
N ALA A 13 16.43 12.48 46.87
CA ALA A 13 16.12 13.53 45.91
C ALA A 13 16.90 13.35 44.60
N GLY A 14 18.19 13.01 44.68
CA GLY A 14 19.02 12.70 43.51
C GLY A 14 18.48 11.54 42.68
N LEU A 15 18.09 10.43 43.34
CA LEU A 15 17.49 9.27 42.67
C LEU A 15 16.14 9.59 42.02
N ALA A 16 15.29 10.39 42.69
CA ALA A 16 14.01 10.82 42.11
C ALA A 16 14.21 11.69 40.87
N VAL A 17 15.20 12.59 40.88
CA VAL A 17 15.56 13.40 39.70
C VAL A 17 16.10 12.51 38.57
N LEU A 18 16.98 11.56 38.85
CA LEU A 18 17.49 10.64 37.83
C LEU A 18 16.38 9.76 37.25
N PHE A 19 15.48 9.26 38.09
CA PHE A 19 14.34 8.45 37.65
C PHE A 19 13.39 9.24 36.75
N THR A 20 13.06 10.48 37.12
CA THR A 20 12.20 11.34 36.29
C THR A 20 12.87 11.71 34.97
N LEU A 21 14.17 12.00 34.96
CA LEU A 21 14.92 12.25 33.72
C LEU A 21 14.99 11.01 32.83
N ALA A 22 15.21 9.83 33.42
CA ALA A 22 15.22 8.55 32.69
C ALA A 22 13.83 8.24 32.10
N LEU A 23 12.76 8.45 32.86
CA LEU A 23 11.39 8.28 32.39
C LEU A 23 11.07 9.25 31.25
N GLN A 24 11.47 10.52 31.37
CA GLN A 24 11.30 11.52 30.31
C GLN A 24 12.11 11.17 29.06
N ALA A 25 13.35 10.70 29.20
CA ALA A 25 14.18 10.27 28.08
C ALA A 25 13.57 9.05 27.37
N LEU A 26 13.07 8.07 28.12
CA LEU A 26 12.37 6.91 27.58
C LEU A 26 11.09 7.32 26.84
N VAL A 27 10.26 8.18 27.45
CA VAL A 27 9.04 8.70 26.81
C VAL A 27 9.39 9.45 25.53
N ARG A 28 10.43 10.30 25.52
CA ARG A 28 10.89 10.99 24.31
C ARG A 28 11.36 10.00 23.25
N HIS A 29 12.09 8.96 23.63
CA HIS A 29 12.56 7.93 22.71
C HIS A 29 11.41 7.14 22.08
N LEU A 30 10.43 6.72 22.89
CA LEU A 30 9.23 6.01 22.42
C LEU A 30 8.31 6.90 21.59
N ARG A 31 8.33 8.22 21.80
CA ARG A 31 7.58 9.21 21.01
C ARG A 31 8.35 9.75 19.82
N ARG A 32 9.56 9.25 19.52
CA ARG A 32 10.28 9.68 18.32
C ARG A 32 9.41 9.35 17.11
N PRO A 33 9.01 10.35 16.30
CA PRO A 33 8.28 10.05 15.08
C PRO A 33 9.17 9.16 14.21
N PRO A 34 8.58 8.20 13.47
CA PRO A 34 9.35 7.45 12.49
C PRO A 34 10.03 8.44 11.53
N PRO A 35 11.26 8.13 11.06
CA PRO A 35 11.91 8.96 10.06
C PRO A 35 10.98 9.14 8.86
N GLY A 36 10.96 10.36 8.31
CA GLY A 36 10.16 10.67 7.13
C GLY A 36 10.57 9.84 5.91
N PRO A 37 9.76 9.84 4.84
CA PRO A 37 10.12 9.15 3.61
C PRO A 37 11.44 9.69 3.06
N PRO A 38 12.26 8.85 2.42
CA PRO A 38 13.49 9.30 1.79
C PRO A 38 13.18 10.37 0.73
N PRO A 39 14.11 11.31 0.49
CA PRO A 39 13.96 12.29 -0.58
C PRO A 39 13.84 11.58 -1.93
N LEU A 40 13.14 12.22 -2.87
CA LEU A 40 13.05 11.72 -4.23
C LEU A 40 14.45 11.72 -4.89
N PRO A 41 14.72 10.75 -5.79
CA PRO A 41 15.96 10.74 -6.53
C PRO A 41 16.05 11.97 -7.43
N VAL A 42 17.27 12.50 -7.58
CA VAL A 42 17.54 13.63 -8.51
C VAL A 42 17.51 13.15 -9.96
N GLU A 43 17.98 11.93 -10.19
CA GLU A 43 18.03 11.30 -11.51
C GLU A 43 17.16 10.05 -11.53
N TRP A 44 16.35 9.90 -12.59
CA TRP A 44 15.49 8.75 -12.79
C TRP A 44 16.16 7.81 -13.79
N ASP A 45 17.05 6.95 -13.31
CA ASP A 45 17.73 5.93 -14.12
C ASP A 45 16.76 4.79 -14.50
N LEU A 46 15.77 5.14 -15.32
CA LEU A 46 14.67 4.29 -15.76
C LEU A 46 14.66 4.25 -17.27
N SER A 47 14.57 3.04 -17.83
CA SER A 47 14.39 2.84 -19.28
C SER A 47 12.94 2.45 -19.60
N PRO A 48 12.40 2.91 -20.75
CA PRO A 48 11.07 2.49 -21.18
C PRO A 48 11.08 1.00 -21.54
N ARG A 49 10.02 0.30 -21.16
CA ARG A 49 9.83 -1.13 -21.48
C ARG A 49 8.43 -1.39 -22.07
N PRO A 50 8.28 -2.44 -22.91
CA PRO A 50 6.96 -2.88 -23.33
C PRO A 50 6.07 -3.21 -22.13
N VAL A 51 4.84 -2.69 -22.14
CA VAL A 51 3.86 -2.91 -21.07
C VAL A 51 3.27 -4.32 -21.12
N PHE A 52 3.10 -4.86 -22.33
CA PHE A 52 2.48 -6.18 -22.55
C PHE A 52 3.49 -7.28 -22.83
N THR A 53 3.22 -8.45 -22.25
CA THR A 53 3.79 -9.73 -22.72
C THR A 53 3.30 -10.06 -24.14
N ALA A 54 3.89 -11.07 -24.79
CA ALA A 54 3.47 -11.51 -26.12
C ALA A 54 2.00 -11.97 -26.15
N ASP A 55 1.60 -12.74 -25.14
CA ASP A 55 0.25 -13.25 -24.99
C ASP A 55 -0.75 -12.14 -24.67
N GLU A 56 -0.42 -11.25 -23.73
CA GLU A 56 -1.24 -10.07 -23.41
C GLU A 56 -1.47 -9.22 -24.67
N ARG A 57 -0.44 -9.05 -25.49
CA ARG A 57 -0.54 -8.30 -26.76
C ARG A 57 -1.49 -8.97 -27.75
N ARG A 58 -1.49 -10.30 -27.82
CA ARG A 58 -2.44 -11.05 -28.67
C ARG A 58 -3.87 -10.87 -28.20
N VAL A 59 -4.13 -11.04 -26.90
CA VAL A 59 -5.44 -10.84 -26.29
C VAL A 59 -5.92 -9.41 -26.48
N TYR A 60 -5.04 -8.42 -26.27
CA TYR A 60 -5.38 -7.01 -26.45
C TYR A 60 -5.83 -6.69 -27.87
N ARG A 61 -5.14 -7.25 -28.89
CA ARG A 61 -5.57 -7.08 -30.30
C ARG A 61 -6.95 -7.70 -30.53
N GLN A 62 -7.17 -8.93 -30.07
CA GLN A 62 -8.48 -9.60 -30.19
C GLN A 62 -9.59 -8.81 -29.50
N LEU A 63 -9.35 -8.27 -28.30
CA LEU A 63 -10.32 -7.44 -27.60
C LEU A 63 -10.67 -6.18 -28.38
N ARG A 64 -9.68 -5.50 -28.97
CA ARG A 64 -9.91 -4.30 -29.77
C ARG A 64 -10.67 -4.58 -31.07
N GLU A 65 -10.39 -5.71 -31.70
CA GLU A 65 -11.10 -6.16 -32.90
C GLU A 65 -12.55 -6.54 -32.58
N ALA A 66 -12.78 -7.26 -31.48
CA ALA A 66 -14.10 -7.72 -31.07
C ALA A 66 -14.98 -6.61 -30.46
N LEU A 67 -14.38 -5.57 -29.88
CA LEU A 67 -15.07 -4.52 -29.14
C LEU A 67 -14.71 -3.11 -29.65
N PRO A 68 -14.97 -2.79 -30.94
CA PRO A 68 -14.50 -1.55 -31.57
C PRO A 68 -15.09 -0.28 -30.96
N HIS A 69 -16.26 -0.37 -30.32
CA HIS A 69 -16.96 0.77 -29.70
C HIS A 69 -16.72 0.89 -28.19
N HIS A 70 -15.85 0.05 -27.62
CA HIS A 70 -15.52 0.08 -26.21
C HIS A 70 -14.08 0.53 -25.99
N ILE A 71 -13.84 1.13 -24.82
CA ILE A 71 -12.49 1.49 -24.40
C ILE A 71 -11.87 0.27 -23.71
N VAL A 72 -10.70 -0.16 -24.15
CA VAL A 72 -9.95 -1.25 -23.50
C VAL A 72 -8.76 -0.65 -22.75
N LEU A 73 -8.87 -0.57 -21.43
CA LEU A 73 -7.80 -0.12 -20.54
C LEU A 73 -6.89 -1.28 -20.16
N ALA A 74 -5.60 -1.00 -20.09
CA ALA A 74 -4.56 -1.96 -19.74
C ALA A 74 -4.01 -1.70 -18.34
N LYS A 75 -3.75 -2.77 -17.59
CA LYS A 75 -3.13 -2.72 -16.24
C LYS A 75 -3.88 -1.75 -15.30
N LEU A 76 -5.21 -1.77 -15.32
CA LEU A 76 -6.03 -0.88 -14.50
C LEU A 76 -5.89 -1.24 -13.01
N PRO A 77 -5.41 -0.33 -12.14
CA PRO A 77 -5.30 -0.59 -10.70
C PRO A 77 -6.66 -0.88 -10.07
N LEU A 78 -6.73 -1.83 -9.14
CA LEU A 78 -7.99 -2.18 -8.46
C LEU A 78 -8.58 -1.00 -7.67
N VAL A 79 -7.73 -0.13 -7.13
CA VAL A 79 -8.17 1.11 -6.44
C VAL A 79 -8.86 2.13 -7.37
N ARG A 80 -8.77 1.96 -8.70
CA ARG A 80 -9.53 2.73 -9.71
C ARG A 80 -10.75 1.97 -10.21
N PHE A 81 -10.86 0.69 -9.86
CA PHE A 81 -11.95 -0.20 -10.26
C PHE A 81 -13.10 -0.19 -9.23
N CYS A 82 -12.77 -0.15 -7.94
CA CYS A 82 -13.75 -0.16 -6.85
C CYS A 82 -13.65 1.08 -5.96
N GLN A 83 -14.77 1.44 -5.32
CA GLN A 83 -14.85 2.51 -4.33
C GLN A 83 -15.21 1.93 -2.97
N PRO A 84 -14.50 2.29 -1.88
CA PRO A 84 -14.91 1.94 -0.53
C PRO A 84 -16.27 2.53 -0.17
N ASN A 85 -17.17 1.72 0.38
CA ASN A 85 -18.47 2.20 0.89
C ASN A 85 -18.32 3.05 2.16
N ASP A 86 -17.30 2.80 2.97
CA ASP A 86 -16.99 3.57 4.17
C ASP A 86 -15.73 4.41 3.96
N ALA A 87 -15.86 5.73 4.16
CA ALA A 87 -14.77 6.69 4.07
C ALA A 87 -13.63 6.40 5.06
N LYS A 88 -13.94 5.81 6.24
CA LYS A 88 -12.92 5.46 7.24
C LYS A 88 -12.02 4.32 6.79
N ALA A 89 -12.51 3.44 5.92
CA ALA A 89 -11.77 2.28 5.43
C ALA A 89 -10.88 2.58 4.21
N VAL A 90 -10.90 3.81 3.66
CA VAL A 90 -10.17 4.17 2.43
C VAL A 90 -8.68 3.84 2.52
N ARG A 91 -8.02 4.15 3.64
CA ARG A 91 -6.59 3.87 3.84
C ARG A 91 -6.30 2.37 3.78
N PHE A 92 -7.10 1.57 4.49
CA PHE A 92 -6.98 0.12 4.51
C PHE A 92 -7.10 -0.47 3.10
N TRP A 93 -8.12 -0.07 2.34
CA TRP A 93 -8.30 -0.56 0.97
C TRP A 93 -7.20 -0.10 0.03
N PHE A 94 -6.71 1.13 0.17
CA PHE A 94 -5.59 1.63 -0.62
C PHE A 94 -4.31 0.82 -0.36
N GLU A 95 -4.00 0.49 0.89
CA GLU A 95 -2.84 -0.34 1.23
C GLU A 95 -2.99 -1.79 0.74
N LEU A 96 -4.19 -2.36 0.87
CA LEU A 96 -4.47 -3.74 0.46
C LEU A 96 -4.47 -3.92 -1.07
N LEU A 97 -5.05 -2.96 -1.81
CA LEU A 97 -5.32 -3.09 -3.24
C LEU A 97 -4.39 -2.24 -4.12
N GLY A 98 -3.65 -1.29 -3.57
CA GLY A 98 -2.89 -0.28 -4.32
C GLY A 98 -1.80 -0.84 -5.23
N ALA A 99 -1.24 -2.01 -4.89
CA ALA A 99 -0.25 -2.70 -5.71
C ALA A 99 -0.87 -3.72 -6.69
N SER A 100 -2.20 -3.86 -6.72
CA SER A 100 -2.90 -4.86 -7.54
C SER A 100 -3.65 -4.21 -8.69
N HIS A 101 -3.62 -4.87 -9.84
CA HIS A 101 -4.29 -4.45 -11.07
C HIS A 101 -4.93 -5.63 -11.79
N VAL A 102 -5.96 -5.34 -12.59
CA VAL A 102 -6.48 -6.25 -13.60
C VAL A 102 -5.67 -6.13 -14.89
N THR A 103 -5.58 -7.20 -15.66
CA THR A 103 -4.82 -7.18 -16.91
C THR A 103 -5.47 -6.25 -17.94
N PHE A 104 -6.78 -6.38 -18.16
CA PHE A 104 -7.57 -5.50 -19.00
C PHE A 104 -8.89 -5.13 -18.33
N ALA A 105 -9.39 -3.93 -18.61
CA ALA A 105 -10.75 -3.52 -18.28
C ALA A 105 -11.43 -2.99 -19.54
N VAL A 106 -12.63 -3.48 -19.81
CA VAL A 106 -13.48 -2.99 -20.89
C VAL A 106 -14.42 -1.95 -20.29
N CYS A 107 -14.44 -0.76 -20.87
CA CYS A 107 -15.24 0.35 -20.42
C CYS A 107 -16.18 0.83 -21.52
N SER A 108 -17.32 1.38 -21.12
CA SER A 108 -18.17 2.17 -22.00
C SER A 108 -17.50 3.50 -22.36
N ALA A 109 -18.05 4.20 -23.35
CA ALA A 109 -17.54 5.50 -23.81
C ALA A 109 -17.46 6.59 -22.72
N ASN A 110 -18.24 6.47 -21.64
CA ASN A 110 -18.21 7.36 -20.48
C ASN A 110 -17.22 6.94 -19.38
N GLY A 111 -16.41 5.90 -19.62
CA GLY A 111 -15.38 5.43 -18.67
C GLY A 111 -15.88 4.49 -17.57
N ARG A 112 -17.17 4.09 -17.57
CA ARG A 112 -17.66 3.06 -16.64
C ARG A 112 -17.10 1.69 -17.05
N VAL A 113 -16.54 0.95 -16.10
CA VAL A 113 -16.07 -0.42 -16.34
C VAL A 113 -17.27 -1.36 -16.49
N LEU A 114 -17.26 -2.13 -17.57
CA LEU A 114 -18.29 -3.12 -17.93
C LEU A 114 -17.81 -4.55 -17.68
N ALA A 115 -16.53 -4.81 -17.90
CA ALA A 115 -15.90 -6.11 -17.64
C ALA A 115 -14.43 -5.93 -17.24
N ALA A 116 -13.98 -6.80 -16.34
CA ALA A 116 -12.57 -6.93 -15.98
C ALA A 116 -12.05 -8.30 -16.42
N ILE A 117 -10.85 -8.32 -16.98
CA ILE A 117 -10.19 -9.52 -17.49
C ILE A 117 -8.84 -9.58 -16.81
N ASP A 118 -8.60 -10.60 -15.99
CA ASP A 118 -7.29 -10.83 -15.39
C ASP A 118 -6.67 -12.12 -15.91
N LEU A 119 -5.56 -11.99 -16.64
CA LEU A 119 -4.79 -13.11 -17.13
C LEU A 119 -3.88 -13.59 -16.00
N SER A 120 -4.27 -14.67 -15.34
CA SER A 120 -3.46 -15.33 -14.32
C SER A 120 -2.63 -16.44 -14.97
N TYR A 121 -1.30 -16.28 -14.94
CA TYR A 121 -0.38 -17.35 -15.34
C TYR A 121 -0.05 -18.19 -14.12
N ASP A 122 -0.96 -19.10 -13.76
CA ASP A 122 -0.67 -20.08 -12.72
C ASP A 122 0.06 -21.28 -13.35
N ARG A 123 1.29 -21.56 -12.90
CA ARG A 123 2.08 -22.71 -13.37
C ARG A 123 1.67 -24.00 -12.66
N GLY A 124 0.37 -24.17 -12.41
CA GLY A 124 -0.19 -25.33 -11.70
C GLY A 124 0.06 -25.36 -10.20
N GLY A 125 0.40 -24.23 -9.58
CA GLY A 125 0.55 -24.10 -8.13
C GLY A 125 -0.74 -23.60 -7.45
N PRO A 126 -0.78 -23.55 -6.11
CA PRO A 126 -1.84 -22.84 -5.41
C PRO A 126 -1.79 -21.34 -5.72
N PRO A 127 -2.95 -20.66 -5.90
CA PRO A 127 -2.98 -19.25 -6.24
C PRO A 127 -2.33 -18.41 -5.14
N SER A 128 -1.46 -17.47 -5.54
CA SER A 128 -0.80 -16.54 -4.63
C SER A 128 -1.83 -15.73 -3.82
N ARG A 129 -1.42 -15.17 -2.66
CA ARG A 129 -2.29 -14.28 -1.87
C ARG A 129 -2.84 -13.13 -2.73
N SER A 130 -2.00 -12.56 -3.59
CA SER A 130 -2.41 -11.46 -4.49
C SER A 130 -3.50 -11.92 -5.46
N THR A 131 -3.34 -13.09 -6.08
CA THR A 131 -4.34 -13.71 -6.97
C THR A 131 -5.67 -13.91 -6.27
N ARG A 132 -5.66 -14.44 -5.03
CA ARG A 132 -6.88 -14.64 -4.25
C ARG A 132 -7.59 -13.33 -3.94
N ILE A 133 -6.85 -12.29 -3.52
CA ILE A 133 -7.42 -10.96 -3.26
C ILE A 133 -8.09 -10.42 -4.51
N LYS A 134 -7.42 -10.49 -5.67
CA LYS A 134 -8.01 -10.04 -6.94
C LYS A 134 -9.29 -10.80 -7.26
N GLN A 135 -9.26 -12.14 -7.16
CA GLN A 135 -10.45 -12.97 -7.44
C GLN A 135 -11.61 -12.61 -6.51
N SER A 136 -11.36 -12.40 -5.22
CA SER A 136 -12.39 -11.97 -4.27
C SER A 136 -12.96 -10.58 -4.59
N VAL A 137 -12.12 -9.64 -5.03
CA VAL A 137 -12.57 -8.29 -5.42
C VAL A 137 -13.38 -8.32 -6.72
N LEU A 138 -12.99 -9.16 -7.69
CA LEU A 138 -13.67 -9.26 -8.99
C LEU A 138 -14.99 -10.06 -8.91
N ALA A 139 -15.16 -10.88 -7.88
CA ALA A 139 -16.38 -11.65 -7.65
C ALA A 139 -17.42 -10.94 -6.76
N ALA A 140 -17.06 -9.79 -6.17
CA ALA A 140 -17.92 -8.99 -5.31
C ALA A 140 -18.79 -8.02 -6.13
#